data_AF-A0A7N2KK65-F1
#
_entry.id   AF-A0A7N2KK65-F1
#
_cell.length_a   1.000
_cell.length_b   1.000
_cell.length_c   1.000
_cell.angle_alpha   90.00
_cell.angle_beta   90.00
_cell.angle_gamma   90.00
#
_symmetry.space_group_name_H-M   'P 1'
#
loop_
_entity.id
_entity.type
_entity.pdbx_description
1 polymer ?
#
loop_
_entity_poly.entity_id
_entity_poly.type
_entity_poly.pdbx_seq_one_letter_code
_entity_poly.pdbx_strand_id
1 'polypeptide(L)'
;MIIGESSRHGDDQLYSQKRLIKVSLEALGSAAYAPGNSTRSQHSHESSLPATLSLIFGNVDKLGGDIYHSAVTVMSEIIHKDPTCFPALDDLGLPAAFLSSEVAGILPSSKALTCVPNGLGAICLNAKGLEAVKEASALRFLVDIFTSKKYVTAMNDAIVPLANAVEELLRHVSSLRSTGVDIIIEIVNKIASFGDSFGSSSNSSRVCGAFVRQSVPSAAKDSNATVMRDKSASKFNKPNSPNSRATDMHKVPSFGRSISASSNVSVLESDFKSGATRAAYIEVAKDLHWERKWVNVDKRIGPVTELNVIGLHRQFQNGIDYMMKGKQKLATSIVASRRYANYMGSPEVLVYIGQGGNPRAGKSEPKDQKLERGNLALKNSTEAGTHVRLIRGIEGSEASKNRIYVYDGLYVVDKFTQERGEFGKLVFKFELIRIPGQPKLAT
;
A
#
# COMPACT_ATOMS: atom_id res chain seq x y z
N MET A 1 -25.63 -39.68 22.19
CA MET A 1 -25.70 -39.13 20.83
C MET A 1 -24.61 -38.06 20.72
N ILE A 2 -23.42 -38.45 20.28
CA ILE A 2 -22.25 -37.58 20.16
C ILE A 2 -22.21 -37.13 18.69
N ILE A 3 -22.56 -35.87 18.44
CA ILE A 3 -22.42 -35.21 17.14
C ILE A 3 -21.63 -33.93 17.44
N GLY A 4 -20.31 -33.97 17.30
CA GLY A 4 -19.48 -32.79 17.62
C GLY A 4 -17.98 -32.93 17.34
N GLU A 5 -17.45 -34.15 17.23
CA GLU A 5 -15.99 -34.34 17.03
C GLU A 5 -15.58 -34.62 15.57
N SER A 6 -16.53 -34.94 14.69
CA SER A 6 -16.22 -35.34 13.30
C SER A 6 -15.88 -34.15 12.37
N SER A 7 -16.34 -32.93 12.67
CA SER A 7 -16.10 -31.76 11.79
C SER A 7 -14.70 -31.15 11.96
N ARG A 8 -14.12 -31.18 13.17
CA ARG A 8 -12.80 -30.60 13.44
C ARG A 8 -11.67 -31.39 12.79
N HIS A 9 -11.82 -32.71 12.68
CA HIS A 9 -10.82 -33.57 12.04
C HIS A 9 -10.76 -33.36 10.51
N GLY A 10 -11.89 -33.04 9.89
CA GLY A 10 -11.98 -32.76 8.46
C GLY A 10 -11.32 -31.44 8.06
N ASP A 11 -11.49 -30.39 8.86
CA ASP A 11 -10.92 -29.06 8.58
C ASP A 11 -9.39 -29.05 8.68
N ASP A 12 -8.82 -29.75 9.67
CA ASP A 12 -7.37 -29.89 9.85
C ASP A 12 -6.72 -30.73 8.74
N GLN A 13 -7.41 -31.79 8.29
CA GLN A 13 -6.97 -32.61 7.16
C GLN A 13 -7.03 -31.82 5.84
N LEU A 14 -8.12 -31.08 5.61
CA LEU A 14 -8.30 -30.24 4.42
C LEU A 14 -7.28 -29.09 4.38
N TYR A 15 -6.99 -28.47 5.52
CA TYR A 15 -5.93 -27.48 5.65
C TYR A 15 -4.55 -28.06 5.31
N SER A 16 -4.24 -29.25 5.82
CA SER A 16 -2.97 -29.95 5.54
C SER A 16 -2.84 -30.34 4.07
N GLN A 17 -3.92 -30.80 3.45
CA GLN A 17 -3.97 -31.10 2.02
C GLN A 17 -3.77 -29.85 1.16
N LYS A 18 -4.44 -28.73 1.49
CA LYS A 18 -4.25 -27.45 0.81
C LYS A 18 -2.80 -26.97 0.90
N ARG A 19 -2.17 -27.14 2.06
CA ARG A 19 -0.76 -26.80 2.28
C ARG A 19 0.16 -27.67 1.42
N LEU A 20 -0.11 -28.98 1.32
CA LEU A 20 0.67 -29.89 0.47
C LEU A 20 0.55 -29.50 -1.01
N ILE A 21 -0.67 -29.27 -1.51
CA ILE A 21 -0.93 -28.84 -2.89
C ILE A 21 -0.15 -27.57 -3.22
N LYS A 22 -0.22 -26.56 -2.35
CA LYS A 22 0.51 -25.31 -2.50
C LYS A 22 2.02 -25.55 -2.65
N VAL A 23 2.63 -26.30 -1.73
CA VAL A 23 4.08 -26.56 -1.74
C VAL A 23 4.49 -27.37 -2.97
N SER A 24 3.66 -28.33 -3.39
CA SER A 24 3.90 -29.10 -4.61
C SER A 24 3.85 -28.22 -5.87
N LEU A 25 2.90 -27.28 -5.97
CA LEU A 25 2.84 -26.33 -7.09
C LEU A 25 4.06 -25.39 -7.11
N GLU A 26 4.48 -24.86 -5.96
CA GLU A 26 5.68 -24.03 -5.85
C GLU A 26 6.95 -24.80 -6.27
N ALA A 27 7.05 -26.09 -5.89
CA ALA A 27 8.13 -26.96 -6.32
C ALA A 27 8.10 -27.25 -7.83
N LEU A 28 6.92 -27.44 -8.42
CA LEU A 28 6.76 -27.70 -9.86
C LEU A 28 7.17 -26.52 -10.73
N GLY A 29 6.79 -25.29 -10.37
CA GLY A 29 7.24 -24.09 -11.09
C GLY A 29 8.77 -23.98 -11.16
N SER A 30 9.41 -24.34 -10.04
CA SER A 30 10.88 -24.36 -9.92
C SER A 30 11.54 -25.52 -10.68
N ALA A 31 10.95 -26.73 -10.66
CA ALA A 31 11.59 -27.96 -11.13
C ALA A 31 11.26 -28.37 -12.58
N ALA A 32 10.07 -28.03 -13.09
CA ALA A 32 9.58 -28.63 -14.34
C ALA A 32 10.20 -28.03 -15.62
N TYR A 33 10.81 -26.84 -15.55
CA TYR A 33 11.29 -26.13 -16.75
C TYR A 33 12.61 -25.41 -16.49
N ALA A 34 13.70 -26.14 -16.30
CA ALA A 34 15.04 -25.60 -16.47
C ALA A 34 15.40 -25.63 -17.98
N PRO A 35 15.91 -24.54 -18.58
CA PRO A 35 16.31 -24.55 -19.98
C PRO A 35 17.48 -25.51 -20.18
N GLY A 36 17.23 -26.67 -20.77
CA GLY A 36 18.23 -27.71 -21.02
C GLY A 36 17.80 -29.15 -20.78
N ASN A 37 16.61 -29.42 -20.24
CA ASN A 37 16.14 -30.80 -20.06
C ASN A 37 15.45 -31.31 -21.34
N SER A 38 16.22 -31.96 -22.20
CA SER A 38 15.74 -32.70 -23.39
C SER A 38 15.02 -34.01 -23.04
N THR A 39 14.80 -34.30 -21.76
CA THR A 39 13.91 -35.36 -21.29
C THR A 39 12.46 -34.89 -21.28
N ARG A 40 11.98 -34.42 -22.44
CA ARG A 40 10.55 -34.44 -22.75
C ARG A 40 10.18 -35.90 -22.93
N SER A 41 9.95 -36.59 -21.81
CA SER A 41 9.51 -37.97 -21.86
C SER A 41 8.21 -38.00 -22.63
N GLN A 42 8.22 -38.69 -23.78
CA GLN A 42 7.04 -39.16 -24.48
C GLN A 42 6.30 -40.18 -23.60
N HIS A 43 5.82 -39.74 -22.45
CA HIS A 43 4.93 -40.49 -21.60
C HIS A 43 3.56 -39.84 -21.68
N SER A 44 2.61 -40.68 -22.05
CA SER A 44 1.21 -40.48 -22.39
C SER A 44 0.31 -39.88 -21.29
N HIS A 45 0.88 -39.06 -20.38
CA HIS A 45 0.19 -38.41 -19.25
C HIS A 45 0.53 -36.90 -19.07
N GLU A 46 1.24 -36.27 -20.01
CA GLU A 46 1.54 -34.81 -19.97
C GLU A 46 0.30 -33.89 -20.06
N SER A 47 -0.90 -34.44 -20.29
CA SER A 47 -2.17 -33.69 -20.27
C SER A 47 -2.73 -33.38 -18.88
N SER A 48 -2.05 -33.78 -17.79
CA SER A 48 -2.58 -33.65 -16.43
C SER A 48 -2.37 -32.28 -15.79
N LEU A 49 -1.23 -31.61 -16.00
CA LEU A 49 -0.92 -30.37 -15.30
C LEU A 49 -1.77 -29.18 -15.78
N PRO A 50 -1.86 -28.86 -17.08
CA PRO A 50 -2.75 -27.80 -17.55
C PRO A 50 -4.20 -28.06 -17.16
N ALA A 51 -4.68 -29.30 -17.27
CA ALA A 51 -6.03 -29.68 -16.84
C ALA A 51 -6.23 -29.47 -15.32
N THR A 52 -5.23 -29.79 -14.50
CA THR A 52 -5.27 -29.57 -13.05
C THR A 52 -5.30 -28.08 -12.71
N LEU A 53 -4.49 -27.26 -13.39
CA LEU A 53 -4.50 -25.80 -13.22
C LEU A 53 -5.85 -25.21 -13.62
N SER A 54 -6.45 -25.67 -14.73
CA SER A 54 -7.80 -25.29 -15.13
C SER A 54 -8.85 -25.66 -14.08
N LEU A 55 -8.75 -26.85 -13.48
CA LEU A 55 -9.63 -27.25 -12.37
C LEU A 55 -9.47 -26.35 -11.13
N ILE A 56 -8.25 -25.89 -10.85
CA ILE A 56 -7.99 -24.94 -9.77
C ILE A 56 -8.67 -23.60 -10.06
N PHE A 57 -8.51 -23.07 -11.27
CA PHE A 57 -9.17 -21.83 -11.71
C PHE A 57 -10.71 -21.95 -11.77
N GLY A 58 -11.24 -23.15 -11.98
CA GLY A 58 -12.68 -23.41 -11.88
C GLY A 58 -13.22 -23.56 -10.45
N ASN A 59 -12.36 -23.70 -9.44
CA ASN A 59 -12.76 -23.99 -8.04
C ASN A 59 -12.08 -23.06 -7.02
N VAL A 60 -11.83 -21.80 -7.41
CA VAL A 60 -11.08 -20.82 -6.62
C VAL A 60 -11.67 -20.65 -5.22
N ASP A 61 -13.00 -20.56 -5.10
CA ASP A 61 -13.70 -20.37 -3.80
C ASP A 61 -13.45 -21.51 -2.81
N LYS A 62 -13.25 -22.74 -3.30
CA LYS A 62 -13.00 -23.91 -2.45
C LYS A 62 -11.54 -24.03 -2.07
N LEU A 63 -10.64 -23.69 -2.98
CA LEU A 63 -9.19 -23.91 -2.82
C LEU A 63 -8.49 -22.74 -2.12
N GLY A 64 -8.98 -21.51 -2.32
CA GLY A 64 -8.49 -20.31 -1.68
C GLY A 64 -7.34 -19.62 -2.41
N GLY A 65 -7.01 -18.40 -1.96
CA GLY A 65 -6.11 -17.50 -2.67
C GLY A 65 -4.64 -17.94 -2.73
N ASP A 66 -4.17 -18.74 -1.77
CA ASP A 66 -2.79 -19.27 -1.79
C ASP A 66 -2.59 -20.27 -2.94
N ILE A 67 -3.51 -21.22 -3.10
CA ILE A 67 -3.43 -22.23 -4.17
C ILE A 67 -3.65 -21.56 -5.52
N TYR A 68 -4.60 -20.62 -5.61
CA TYR A 68 -4.81 -19.81 -6.80
C TYR A 68 -3.52 -19.09 -7.21
N HIS A 69 -2.87 -18.40 -6.26
CA HIS A 69 -1.59 -17.74 -6.51
C HIS A 69 -0.52 -18.70 -7.04
N SER A 70 -0.32 -19.85 -6.39
CA SER A 70 0.65 -20.85 -6.85
C SER A 70 0.31 -21.36 -8.26
N ALA A 71 -0.97 -21.57 -8.58
CA ALA A 71 -1.41 -22.01 -9.91
C ALA A 71 -1.14 -20.95 -10.99
N VAL A 72 -1.45 -19.67 -10.71
CA VAL A 72 -1.13 -18.55 -11.62
C VAL A 72 0.38 -18.46 -11.82
N THR A 73 1.19 -18.55 -10.76
CA THR A 73 2.65 -18.52 -10.86
C THR A 73 3.18 -19.66 -11.74
N VAL A 74 2.72 -20.90 -11.55
CA VAL A 74 3.13 -22.03 -12.39
C VAL A 74 2.74 -21.80 -13.86
N MET A 75 1.51 -21.35 -14.13
CA MET A 75 1.07 -21.03 -15.48
C MET A 75 1.95 -19.94 -16.13
N SER A 76 2.20 -18.83 -15.42
CA SER A 76 3.05 -17.75 -15.89
C SER A 76 4.48 -18.21 -16.16
N GLU A 77 5.06 -19.02 -15.27
CA GLU A 77 6.43 -19.53 -15.43
C GLU A 77 6.54 -20.47 -16.64
N ILE A 78 5.56 -21.34 -16.88
CA ILE A 78 5.53 -22.22 -18.06
C ILE A 78 5.57 -21.36 -19.33
N ILE A 79 4.71 -20.35 -19.41
CA ILE A 79 4.62 -19.47 -20.60
C ILE A 79 5.89 -18.62 -20.76
N HIS A 80 6.44 -18.08 -19.67
CA HIS A 80 7.66 -17.26 -19.73
C HIS A 80 8.90 -18.05 -20.13
N LYS A 81 9.01 -19.31 -19.67
CA LYS A 81 10.17 -20.17 -19.95
C LYS A 81 10.12 -20.75 -21.36
N ASP A 82 8.92 -21.06 -21.87
CA ASP A 82 8.72 -21.50 -23.25
C ASP A 82 7.47 -20.84 -23.87
N PRO A 83 7.61 -19.66 -24.50
CA PRO A 83 6.47 -18.99 -25.15
C PRO A 83 5.84 -19.80 -26.29
N THR A 84 6.53 -20.79 -26.84
CA THR A 84 6.02 -21.63 -27.93
C THR A 84 4.98 -22.64 -27.46
N CYS A 85 4.88 -22.90 -26.15
CA CYS A 85 3.88 -23.80 -25.59
C CYS A 85 2.46 -23.21 -25.55
N PHE A 86 2.31 -21.89 -25.75
CA PHE A 86 1.03 -21.19 -25.60
C PHE A 86 -0.12 -21.81 -26.42
N PRO A 87 0.02 -22.11 -27.73
CA PRO A 87 -1.08 -22.70 -28.51
C PRO A 87 -1.57 -24.03 -27.94
N ALA A 88 -0.66 -24.87 -27.44
CA ALA A 88 -1.03 -26.15 -26.82
C ALA A 88 -1.76 -25.95 -25.47
N LEU A 89 -1.37 -24.94 -24.68
CA LEU A 89 -2.09 -24.58 -23.45
C LEU A 89 -3.47 -23.99 -23.73
N ASP A 90 -3.58 -23.23 -24.81
CA ASP A 90 -4.82 -22.62 -25.27
C ASP A 90 -5.81 -23.67 -25.79
N ASP A 91 -5.34 -24.68 -26.54
CA ASP A 91 -6.16 -25.83 -26.96
C ASP A 91 -6.71 -26.63 -25.76
N LEU A 92 -5.97 -26.63 -24.64
CA LEU A 92 -6.39 -27.23 -23.36
C LEU A 92 -7.29 -26.29 -22.53
N GLY A 93 -7.58 -25.09 -23.01
CA GLY A 93 -8.45 -24.11 -22.36
C GLY A 93 -7.86 -23.49 -21.08
N LEU A 94 -6.56 -23.62 -20.84
CA LEU A 94 -5.93 -23.13 -19.59
C LEU A 94 -5.99 -21.60 -19.45
N PRO A 95 -5.56 -20.80 -20.45
CA PRO A 95 -5.70 -19.34 -20.39
C PRO A 95 -7.16 -18.90 -20.21
N ALA A 96 -8.09 -19.57 -20.92
CA ALA A 96 -9.51 -19.28 -20.82
C ALA A 96 -10.08 -19.57 -19.42
N ALA A 97 -9.66 -20.66 -18.77
CA ALA A 97 -10.05 -20.97 -17.40
C ALA A 97 -9.55 -19.92 -16.40
N PHE A 98 -8.31 -19.44 -16.56
CA PHE A 98 -7.77 -18.34 -15.76
C PHE A 98 -8.57 -17.06 -15.95
N LEU A 99 -8.81 -16.61 -17.19
CA LEU A 99 -9.59 -15.40 -17.47
C LEU A 99 -11.03 -15.51 -16.95
N SER A 100 -11.65 -16.69 -17.08
CA SER A 100 -13.00 -16.93 -16.54
C SER A 100 -13.02 -16.82 -15.02
N SER A 101 -11.97 -17.28 -14.33
CA SER A 101 -11.85 -17.14 -12.87
C SER A 101 -11.75 -15.69 -12.42
N GLU A 102 -11.09 -14.84 -13.22
CA GLU A 102 -10.97 -13.41 -12.95
C GLU A 102 -12.30 -12.69 -13.13
N VAL A 103 -13.00 -12.97 -14.23
CA VAL A 103 -14.33 -12.40 -14.52
C VAL A 103 -15.36 -12.82 -13.47
N ALA A 104 -15.26 -14.04 -12.93
CA ALA A 104 -16.10 -14.50 -11.83
C ALA A 104 -15.85 -13.74 -10.51
N GLY A 105 -14.67 -13.12 -10.36
CA GLY A 105 -14.28 -12.31 -9.23
C GLY A 105 -13.07 -12.87 -8.49
N ILE A 106 -12.14 -11.97 -8.16
CA ILE A 106 -10.91 -12.35 -7.45
C ILE A 106 -11.21 -12.56 -5.96
N LEU A 107 -10.53 -13.52 -5.34
CA LEU A 107 -10.64 -13.72 -3.90
C LEU A 107 -10.05 -12.52 -3.12
N PRO A 108 -10.66 -12.11 -1.99
CA PRO A 108 -10.08 -11.11 -1.09
C PRO A 108 -8.86 -11.65 -0.32
N SER A 109 -7.78 -11.93 -1.05
CA SER A 109 -6.50 -12.40 -0.55
C SER A 109 -5.38 -11.61 -1.20
N SER A 110 -4.42 -11.15 -0.40
CA SER A 110 -3.28 -10.35 -0.89
C SER A 110 -2.57 -11.06 -2.05
N LYS A 111 -2.30 -12.36 -1.92
CA LYS A 111 -1.62 -13.14 -2.96
C LYS A 111 -2.43 -13.33 -4.24
N ALA A 112 -3.75 -13.47 -4.12
CA ALA A 112 -4.63 -13.63 -5.28
C ALA A 112 -4.71 -12.31 -6.06
N LEU A 113 -4.76 -11.17 -5.37
CA LEU A 113 -4.75 -9.85 -6.01
C LEU A 113 -3.45 -9.62 -6.79
N THR A 114 -2.30 -9.93 -6.17
CA THR A 114 -0.99 -9.57 -6.75
C THR A 114 -0.54 -10.48 -7.89
N CYS A 115 -1.07 -11.71 -8.02
CA CYS A 115 -0.66 -12.60 -9.11
C CYS A 115 -1.39 -12.36 -10.43
N VAL A 116 -2.59 -11.77 -10.41
CA VAL A 116 -3.42 -11.57 -11.61
C VAL A 116 -2.69 -10.80 -12.72
N PRO A 117 -2.06 -9.63 -12.46
CA PRO A 117 -1.35 -8.91 -13.51
C PRO A 117 -0.20 -9.71 -14.14
N ASN A 118 0.49 -10.55 -13.35
CA ASN A 118 1.57 -11.42 -13.84
C ASN A 118 1.01 -12.55 -14.73
N GLY A 119 -0.15 -13.10 -14.37
CA GLY A 119 -0.89 -14.06 -15.20
C GLY A 119 -1.28 -13.46 -16.54
N LEU A 120 -1.88 -12.27 -16.52
CA LEU A 120 -2.26 -11.52 -17.72
C LEU A 120 -1.04 -11.19 -18.59
N GLY A 121 0.07 -10.75 -17.97
CA GLY A 121 1.30 -10.42 -18.67
C GLY A 121 1.88 -11.63 -19.42
N ALA A 122 1.87 -12.80 -18.79
CA ALA A 122 2.32 -14.04 -19.43
C ALA A 122 1.44 -14.41 -20.64
N ILE A 123 0.11 -14.38 -20.50
CA ILE A 123 -0.83 -14.67 -21.59
C ILE A 123 -0.66 -13.68 -22.75
N CYS A 124 -0.38 -12.41 -22.45
CA CYS A 124 -0.19 -11.36 -23.44
C CYS A 124 1.11 -11.49 -24.27
N LEU A 125 2.02 -12.41 -23.93
CA LEU A 125 3.18 -12.70 -24.78
C LEU A 125 2.78 -13.32 -26.13
N ASN A 126 1.58 -13.89 -26.22
CA ASN A 126 1.02 -14.43 -27.46
C ASN A 126 -0.09 -13.51 -28.01
N ALA A 127 -0.16 -13.35 -29.34
CA ALA A 127 -1.17 -12.51 -29.98
C ALA A 127 -2.61 -12.97 -29.70
N LYS A 128 -2.89 -14.28 -29.73
CA LYS A 128 -4.21 -14.84 -29.42
C LYS A 128 -4.58 -14.62 -27.96
N GLY A 129 -3.61 -14.79 -27.06
CA GLY A 129 -3.78 -14.50 -25.64
C GLY A 129 -4.06 -13.03 -25.35
N LEU A 130 -3.35 -12.13 -26.02
CA LEU A 130 -3.59 -10.69 -25.91
C LEU A 130 -5.02 -10.30 -26.33
N GLU A 131 -5.52 -10.84 -27.43
CA GLU A 131 -6.90 -10.58 -27.87
C GLU A 131 -7.91 -11.16 -26.87
N ALA A 132 -7.70 -12.37 -26.35
CA ALA A 132 -8.55 -12.95 -25.31
C ALA A 132 -8.62 -12.08 -24.03
N VAL A 133 -7.48 -11.50 -23.61
CA VAL A 133 -7.41 -10.57 -22.47
C VAL A 133 -8.24 -9.30 -22.71
N LYS A 134 -8.20 -8.76 -23.93
CA LYS A 134 -9.00 -7.59 -24.32
C LYS A 134 -10.49 -7.93 -24.36
N GLU A 135 -10.86 -9.04 -24.99
CA GLU A 135 -12.25 -9.50 -25.12
C GLU A 135 -12.89 -9.77 -23.75
N ALA A 136 -12.14 -10.41 -22.84
CA ALA A 136 -12.58 -10.66 -21.47
C ALA A 136 -12.68 -9.38 -20.62
N SER A 137 -12.21 -8.23 -21.11
CA SER A 137 -12.07 -7.00 -20.35
C SER A 137 -11.33 -7.21 -19.02
N ALA A 138 -10.29 -8.06 -19.03
CA ALA A 138 -9.67 -8.59 -17.81
C ALA A 138 -9.35 -7.50 -16.78
N LEU A 139 -8.69 -6.41 -17.20
CA LEU A 139 -8.31 -5.27 -16.35
C LEU A 139 -9.47 -4.65 -15.53
N ARG A 140 -10.73 -4.92 -15.87
CA ARG A 140 -11.91 -4.50 -15.09
C ARG A 140 -11.89 -5.02 -13.64
N PHE A 141 -11.15 -6.09 -13.34
CA PHE A 141 -10.98 -6.54 -11.95
C PHE A 141 -10.43 -5.42 -11.05
N LEU A 142 -9.60 -4.51 -11.60
CA LEU A 142 -9.07 -3.33 -10.88
C LEU A 142 -10.22 -2.47 -10.34
N VAL A 143 -11.29 -2.28 -11.11
CA VAL A 143 -12.45 -1.51 -10.65
C VAL A 143 -13.10 -2.18 -9.43
N ASP A 144 -13.33 -3.49 -9.45
CA ASP A 144 -13.93 -4.21 -8.31
C ASP A 144 -13.03 -4.14 -7.08
N ILE A 145 -11.72 -4.40 -7.23
CA ILE A 145 -10.81 -4.46 -6.07
C ILE A 145 -10.56 -3.09 -5.42
N PHE A 146 -10.60 -1.99 -6.19
CA PHE A 146 -10.41 -0.64 -5.66
C PHE A 146 -11.70 0.00 -5.13
N THR A 147 -12.88 -0.47 -5.56
CA THR A 147 -14.16 0.15 -5.17
C THR A 147 -14.97 -0.68 -4.17
N SER A 148 -14.65 -1.97 -4.00
CA SER A 148 -15.40 -2.85 -3.11
C SER A 148 -14.77 -2.99 -1.72
N LYS A 149 -15.61 -2.85 -0.69
CA LYS A 149 -15.21 -2.97 0.72
C LYS A 149 -14.63 -4.35 1.07
N LYS A 150 -14.97 -5.40 0.32
CA LYS A 150 -14.53 -6.79 0.59
C LYS A 150 -13.01 -6.96 0.47
N TYR A 151 -12.33 -6.13 -0.32
CA TYR A 151 -10.88 -6.24 -0.55
C TYR A 151 -10.01 -5.37 0.35
N VAL A 152 -10.61 -4.47 1.15
CA VAL A 152 -9.86 -3.47 1.94
C VAL A 152 -8.78 -4.10 2.81
N THR A 153 -9.10 -5.21 3.50
CA THR A 153 -8.12 -5.89 4.35
C THR A 153 -6.99 -6.53 3.55
N ALA A 154 -7.32 -7.22 2.46
CA ALA A 154 -6.35 -7.90 1.60
C ALA A 154 -5.44 -6.92 0.84
N MET A 155 -5.98 -5.75 0.49
CA MET A 155 -5.27 -4.71 -0.25
C MET A 155 -4.13 -4.08 0.56
N ASN A 156 -4.19 -4.09 1.90
CA ASN A 156 -3.13 -3.49 2.74
C ASN A 156 -1.74 -4.08 2.45
N ASP A 157 -1.65 -5.40 2.31
CA ASP A 157 -0.41 -6.09 2.01
C ASP A 157 -0.15 -6.19 0.50
N ALA A 158 -1.20 -6.04 -0.32
CA ALA A 158 -1.13 -6.20 -1.78
C ALA A 158 -0.88 -4.88 -2.53
N ILE A 159 -1.13 -3.71 -1.95
CA ILE A 159 -1.19 -2.45 -2.72
C ILE A 159 0.12 -2.13 -3.46
N VAL A 160 1.27 -2.26 -2.79
CA VAL A 160 2.57 -1.97 -3.41
C VAL A 160 2.92 -3.05 -4.44
N PRO A 161 2.88 -4.36 -4.13
CA PRO A 161 3.16 -5.40 -5.12
C PRO A 161 2.19 -5.38 -6.32
N LEU A 162 0.90 -5.11 -6.08
CA LEU A 162 -0.12 -5.00 -7.12
C LEU A 162 0.17 -3.81 -8.04
N ALA A 163 0.47 -2.63 -7.48
CA ALA A 163 0.81 -1.45 -8.27
C ALA A 163 2.02 -1.71 -9.16
N ASN A 164 3.07 -2.33 -8.62
CA ASN A 164 4.26 -2.71 -9.39
C ASN A 164 3.91 -3.72 -10.50
N ALA A 165 3.08 -4.72 -10.21
CA ALA A 165 2.68 -5.74 -11.18
C ALA A 165 1.80 -5.16 -12.30
N VAL A 166 0.89 -4.23 -11.98
CA VAL A 166 0.06 -3.51 -12.97
C VAL A 166 0.93 -2.56 -13.81
N GLU A 167 1.85 -1.84 -13.19
CA GLU A 167 2.79 -0.97 -13.90
C GLU A 167 3.63 -1.79 -14.90
N GLU A 168 4.17 -2.92 -14.47
CA GLU A 168 4.96 -3.83 -15.31
C GLU A 168 4.13 -4.38 -16.47
N LEU A 169 2.89 -4.83 -16.21
CA LEU A 169 1.96 -5.28 -17.24
C LEU A 169 1.73 -4.18 -18.29
N LEU A 170 1.42 -2.96 -17.86
CA LEU A 170 1.13 -1.84 -18.78
C LEU A 170 2.39 -1.32 -19.49
N ARG A 171 3.57 -1.50 -18.90
CA ARG A 171 4.87 -1.17 -19.50
C ARG A 171 5.19 -2.11 -20.66
N HIS A 172 4.97 -3.41 -20.48
CA HIS A 172 5.28 -4.41 -21.51
C HIS A 172 4.16 -4.62 -22.53
N VAL A 173 2.90 -4.54 -22.11
CA VAL A 173 1.73 -4.75 -22.97
C VAL A 173 1.14 -3.39 -23.37
N SER A 174 1.86 -2.70 -24.26
CA SER A 174 1.58 -1.31 -24.61
C SER A 174 0.18 -1.04 -25.18
N SER A 175 -0.47 -2.07 -25.74
CA SER A 175 -1.84 -2.03 -26.28
C SER A 175 -2.93 -1.95 -25.21
N LEU A 176 -2.61 -2.29 -23.95
CA LEU A 176 -3.54 -2.18 -22.82
C LEU A 176 -3.47 -0.82 -22.11
N ARG A 177 -2.51 0.06 -22.48
CA ARG A 177 -2.28 1.33 -21.77
C ARG A 177 -3.47 2.28 -21.81
N SER A 178 -4.12 2.44 -22.97
CA SER A 178 -5.32 3.29 -23.09
C SER A 178 -6.43 2.78 -22.17
N THR A 179 -6.71 1.47 -22.22
CA THR A 179 -7.69 0.82 -21.35
C THR A 179 -7.34 0.98 -19.87
N GLY A 180 -6.06 0.86 -19.51
CA GLY A 180 -5.57 1.06 -18.14
C GLY A 180 -5.83 2.48 -17.65
N VAL A 181 -5.56 3.50 -18.48
CA VAL A 181 -5.84 4.91 -18.14
C VAL A 181 -7.34 5.14 -17.96
N ASP A 182 -8.18 4.60 -18.85
CA ASP A 182 -9.64 4.72 -18.74
C ASP A 182 -10.17 4.09 -17.45
N ILE A 183 -9.64 2.92 -17.06
CA ILE A 183 -9.98 2.24 -15.81
C ILE A 183 -9.57 3.05 -14.59
N ILE A 184 -8.38 3.67 -14.60
CA ILE A 184 -7.93 4.54 -13.50
C ILE A 184 -8.86 5.75 -13.35
N ILE A 185 -9.23 6.39 -14.47
CA ILE A 185 -10.21 7.49 -14.47
C ILE A 185 -11.55 7.02 -13.90
N GLU A 186 -12.04 5.85 -14.31
CA GLU A 186 -13.28 5.27 -13.78
C GLU A 186 -13.20 5.01 -12.27
N ILE A 187 -12.08 4.44 -11.78
CA ILE A 187 -11.85 4.19 -10.36
C ILE A 187 -11.91 5.51 -9.58
N VAL A 188 -11.20 6.54 -10.04
CA VAL A 188 -11.20 7.87 -9.39
C VAL A 188 -12.61 8.46 -9.34
N ASN A 189 -13.36 8.39 -10.45
CA ASN A 189 -14.74 8.88 -10.51
C ASN A 189 -15.68 8.09 -9.59
N LYS A 190 -15.55 6.76 -9.53
CA LYS A 190 -16.33 5.92 -8.62
C LYS A 190 -16.02 6.24 -7.16
N ILE A 191 -14.75 6.40 -6.81
CA ILE A 191 -14.34 6.78 -5.45
C ILE A 191 -14.86 8.18 -5.10
N ALA A 192 -14.82 9.13 -6.04
CA ALA A 192 -15.37 10.47 -5.84
C ALA A 192 -16.89 10.42 -5.57
N SER A 193 -17.64 9.58 -6.30
CA SER A 193 -19.08 9.42 -6.13
C SER A 193 -19.50 8.88 -4.74
N PHE A 194 -18.60 8.19 -4.04
CA PHE A 194 -18.85 7.75 -2.67
C PHE A 194 -18.95 8.92 -1.68
N GLY A 195 -18.38 10.08 -2.03
CA GLY A 195 -18.45 11.31 -1.23
C GLY A 195 -19.79 12.05 -1.31
N ASP A 196 -20.47 12.00 -2.46
CA ASP A 196 -21.69 12.78 -2.71
C ASP A 196 -22.97 12.12 -2.13
N SER A 197 -22.94 10.80 -1.92
CA SER A 197 -24.10 10.01 -1.49
C SER A 197 -24.47 10.17 0.00
N PHE A 198 -23.69 10.91 0.79
CA PHE A 198 -23.97 11.22 2.20
C PHE A 198 -24.57 12.62 2.42
N GLY A 199 -24.87 13.36 1.34
CA GLY A 199 -25.25 14.78 1.38
C GLY A 199 -26.72 15.13 1.14
N SER A 200 -27.67 14.19 1.21
CA SER A 200 -29.10 14.53 1.05
C SER A 200 -29.95 14.14 2.26
N SER A 201 -30.02 15.07 3.21
CA SER A 201 -31.17 15.27 4.11
C SER A 201 -31.24 16.75 4.47
N SER A 202 -32.03 17.48 3.68
CA SER A 202 -32.80 18.70 4.00
C SER A 202 -32.29 19.64 5.10
N ASN A 203 -31.87 20.87 4.72
CA ASN A 203 -32.75 22.04 4.85
C ASN A 203 -32.26 23.32 4.15
N SER A 204 -33.19 23.86 3.38
CA SER A 204 -33.47 25.22 2.89
C SER A 204 -32.57 26.41 3.26
N SER A 205 -32.30 27.20 2.20
CA SER A 205 -32.15 28.66 2.16
C SER A 205 -30.90 29.31 2.77
N ARG A 206 -30.01 29.77 1.89
CA ARG A 206 -29.58 31.18 1.81
C ARG A 206 -28.93 31.45 0.45
N VAL A 207 -29.37 32.55 -0.14
CA VAL A 207 -29.17 32.96 -1.54
C VAL A 207 -27.91 33.80 -1.71
N CYS A 208 -27.24 33.55 -2.84
CA CYS A 208 -26.37 34.37 -3.69
C CYS A 208 -25.10 35.07 -3.14
N GLY A 209 -24.00 34.73 -3.82
CA GLY A 209 -22.94 35.65 -4.21
C GLY A 209 -22.36 35.18 -5.55
N ALA A 210 -22.95 35.64 -6.66
CA ALA A 210 -22.45 35.38 -8.00
C ALA A 210 -21.16 36.19 -8.25
N PHE A 211 -20.11 35.54 -8.76
CA PHE A 211 -18.96 36.23 -9.34
C PHE A 211 -18.88 35.94 -10.85
N VAL A 212 -19.37 36.93 -11.59
CA VAL A 212 -19.06 37.38 -12.95
C VAL A 212 -18.02 36.54 -13.72
N ARG A 213 -18.47 35.92 -14.83
CA ARG A 213 -17.61 35.61 -15.98
C ARG A 213 -17.48 36.88 -16.82
N GLN A 214 -16.27 37.42 -16.95
CA GLN A 214 -15.96 38.38 -18.01
C GLN A 214 -15.52 37.64 -19.26
N SER A 215 -16.36 37.75 -20.29
CA SER A 215 -16.04 37.54 -21.70
C SER A 215 -15.23 38.70 -22.26
N VAL A 216 -14.35 38.41 -23.22
CA VAL A 216 -13.77 39.42 -24.14
C VAL A 216 -13.93 38.88 -25.58
N PRO A 217 -14.21 39.74 -26.58
CA PRO A 217 -15.06 39.40 -27.72
C PRO A 217 -14.31 38.99 -29.00
N SER A 218 -15.09 38.36 -29.88
CA SER A 218 -14.79 38.09 -31.30
C SER A 218 -14.83 39.38 -32.14
N ALA A 219 -13.91 39.48 -33.10
CA ALA A 219 -14.07 40.29 -34.31
C ALA A 219 -13.65 39.46 -35.52
N ALA A 220 -14.57 39.34 -36.47
CA ALA A 220 -14.45 38.60 -37.72
C ALA A 220 -14.09 39.51 -38.90
N LYS A 221 -13.83 38.85 -40.05
CA LYS A 221 -13.67 39.30 -41.45
C LYS A 221 -12.21 39.41 -41.93
N ASP A 222 -11.81 38.98 -43.13
CA ASP A 222 -12.46 38.24 -44.22
C ASP A 222 -11.32 37.71 -45.16
N SER A 223 -11.60 36.58 -45.82
CA SER A 223 -11.10 36.04 -47.11
C SER A 223 -9.91 36.68 -47.87
N ASN A 224 -8.91 35.88 -48.28
CA ASN A 224 -8.79 35.35 -49.67
C ASN A 224 -7.51 34.51 -49.92
N ALA A 225 -7.60 33.65 -50.94
CA ALA A 225 -6.71 32.56 -51.33
C ALA A 225 -5.43 32.93 -52.12
N THR A 226 -4.62 31.89 -52.46
CA THR A 226 -3.66 31.69 -53.59
C THR A 226 -2.22 31.35 -53.07
N VAL A 227 -1.72 30.09 -53.02
CA VAL A 227 -1.25 29.14 -54.07
C VAL A 227 0.26 29.26 -54.42
N MET A 228 0.97 28.11 -54.35
CA MET A 228 2.28 27.68 -54.95
C MET A 228 3.61 28.04 -54.25
N ARG A 229 4.40 27.02 -53.83
CA ARG A 229 5.62 26.41 -54.48
C ARG A 229 6.78 27.40 -54.64
N ASP A 230 8.06 27.11 -54.44
CA ASP A 230 8.82 25.85 -54.45
C ASP A 230 10.20 26.07 -53.78
N LYS A 231 10.75 24.97 -53.24
CA LYS A 231 12.15 24.46 -53.23
C LYS A 231 13.40 25.37 -53.21
N SER A 232 14.40 24.79 -52.49
CA SER A 232 15.85 24.64 -52.78
C SER A 232 16.74 25.41 -51.79
N ALA A 233 17.40 24.78 -50.82
CA ALA A 233 18.52 23.81 -50.84
C ALA A 233 19.92 24.44 -50.99
N SER A 234 20.80 23.95 -50.11
CA SER A 234 22.28 23.88 -50.16
C SER A 234 23.09 25.05 -49.55
N LYS A 235 24.29 24.90 -48.97
CA LYS A 235 25.10 23.82 -48.32
C LYS A 235 26.49 24.48 -48.04
N PHE A 236 27.34 23.85 -47.21
CA PHE A 236 28.80 24.10 -47.03
C PHE A 236 29.22 25.36 -46.21
N ASN A 237 30.29 25.40 -45.38
CA ASN A 237 31.23 24.42 -44.79
C ASN A 237 32.03 25.10 -43.65
N LYS A 238 32.60 24.29 -42.74
CA LYS A 238 33.66 24.61 -41.74
C LYS A 238 35.02 24.95 -42.41
N PRO A 239 36.02 25.59 -41.74
CA PRO A 239 37.01 24.84 -40.92
C PRO A 239 37.77 25.56 -39.75
N ASN A 240 38.23 24.72 -38.81
CA ASN A 240 39.49 24.63 -38.03
C ASN A 240 40.20 25.81 -37.30
N SER A 241 40.67 25.47 -36.09
CA SER A 241 41.66 26.10 -35.18
C SER A 241 43.12 26.04 -35.71
N PRO A 242 44.17 26.71 -35.15
CA PRO A 242 44.79 26.37 -33.83
C PRO A 242 45.57 27.46 -33.02
N ASN A 243 45.65 27.25 -31.69
CA ASN A 243 46.77 27.35 -30.70
C ASN A 243 47.78 28.54 -30.60
N SER A 244 48.01 29.04 -29.36
CA SER A 244 49.32 29.29 -28.65
C SER A 244 49.25 30.47 -27.63
N ARG A 245 49.42 30.20 -26.31
CA ARG A 245 50.56 30.48 -25.38
C ARG A 245 50.94 31.96 -25.17
N ALA A 246 50.68 32.53 -23.97
CA ALA A 246 51.63 32.76 -22.83
C ALA A 246 51.88 34.29 -22.71
N THR A 247 52.03 34.96 -21.56
CA THR A 247 52.89 34.76 -20.37
C THR A 247 52.45 35.68 -19.21
N ASP A 248 52.79 35.28 -17.96
CA ASP A 248 53.45 36.07 -16.87
C ASP A 248 52.84 37.33 -16.21
N MET A 249 53.05 37.66 -14.93
CA MET A 249 53.60 37.01 -13.72
C MET A 249 53.23 37.88 -12.46
N HIS A 250 53.32 37.25 -11.28
CA HIS A 250 53.60 37.79 -9.92
C HIS A 250 52.48 38.56 -9.18
N LYS A 251 52.14 38.27 -7.92
CA LYS A 251 53.03 38.05 -6.76
C LYS A 251 52.33 37.27 -5.61
N VAL A 252 52.89 36.10 -5.28
CA VAL A 252 52.84 35.33 -4.00
C VAL A 252 53.90 36.02 -3.06
N PRO A 253 54.09 35.75 -1.74
CA PRO A 253 53.77 34.53 -0.98
C PRO A 253 53.39 34.79 0.50
N SER A 254 53.22 33.90 1.46
CA SER A 254 53.31 32.45 1.74
C SER A 254 52.87 32.33 3.23
N PHE A 255 52.64 31.22 3.92
CA PHE A 255 53.24 29.88 4.09
C PHE A 255 52.22 29.13 4.98
N GLY A 256 51.98 27.83 4.98
CA GLY A 256 52.44 26.61 4.30
C GLY A 256 51.37 25.53 4.62
N ARG A 257 51.41 24.26 4.24
CA ARG A 257 52.39 23.35 3.65
C ARG A 257 51.53 22.18 3.11
N SER A 258 51.54 21.90 1.80
CA SER A 258 52.02 20.67 1.11
C SER A 258 51.86 19.36 1.90
N ILE A 259 51.34 18.24 1.36
CA ILE A 259 51.74 17.46 0.16
C ILE A 259 50.55 16.53 -0.24
N SER A 260 50.00 16.63 -1.47
CA SER A 260 49.96 15.65 -2.61
C SER A 260 49.60 14.18 -2.29
N ALA A 261 48.89 13.39 -3.11
CA ALA A 261 48.70 13.39 -4.57
C ALA A 261 47.42 12.62 -5.02
N SER A 262 46.96 12.96 -6.24
CA SER A 262 46.22 12.23 -7.30
C SER A 262 45.53 10.88 -6.97
N SER A 263 44.31 10.57 -7.44
CA SER A 263 43.81 10.66 -8.82
C SER A 263 42.28 10.53 -8.89
N ASN A 264 41.67 11.18 -9.90
CA ASN A 264 40.24 11.12 -10.23
C ASN A 264 39.82 9.79 -10.89
N VAL A 265 38.67 9.23 -10.48
CA VAL A 265 37.71 8.48 -11.34
C VAL A 265 36.26 8.63 -10.81
N SER A 266 35.42 9.29 -11.63
CA SER A 266 33.96 9.16 -11.87
C SER A 266 32.85 9.20 -10.77
N VAL A 267 31.95 10.20 -10.93
CA VAL A 267 30.46 10.08 -11.13
C VAL A 267 29.50 10.01 -9.91
N LEU A 268 28.50 10.93 -9.94
CA LEU A 268 27.18 11.05 -9.24
C LEU A 268 27.21 11.36 -7.72
N GLU A 269 26.39 12.24 -7.13
CA GLU A 269 24.93 12.43 -7.26
C GLU A 269 24.50 13.77 -6.61
N SER A 270 23.32 14.28 -6.97
CA SER A 270 22.78 15.60 -6.64
C SER A 270 21.95 15.66 -5.35
N ASP A 271 22.14 16.73 -4.56
CA ASP A 271 21.43 17.04 -3.31
C ASP A 271 19.93 17.38 -3.48
N PHE A 272 19.05 16.62 -2.80
CA PHE A 272 17.66 16.99 -2.55
C PHE A 272 17.45 17.35 -1.07
N LYS A 273 17.02 18.61 -0.79
CA LYS A 273 16.58 19.06 0.55
C LYS A 273 15.14 18.59 0.81
N SER A 274 14.88 17.91 1.92
CA SER A 274 13.54 17.53 2.39
C SER A 274 13.23 18.07 3.78
N GLY A 275 12.02 18.60 3.98
CA GLY A 275 11.46 18.94 5.29
C GLY A 275 10.46 20.10 5.24
N ALA A 276 9.15 19.78 5.24
CA ALA A 276 8.08 20.79 5.30
C ALA A 276 8.07 21.54 6.65
N THR A 277 7.83 22.85 6.61
CA THR A 277 7.92 23.78 7.74
C THR A 277 6.67 23.76 8.64
N ARG A 278 6.78 24.30 9.86
CA ARG A 278 5.66 24.45 10.83
C ARG A 278 4.42 25.15 10.25
N ALA A 279 4.63 26.06 9.30
CA ALA A 279 3.55 26.74 8.59
C ALA A 279 2.74 25.75 7.73
N ALA A 280 3.41 24.86 7.00
CA ALA A 280 2.76 23.84 6.15
C ALA A 280 1.86 22.89 6.97
N TYR A 281 2.26 22.54 8.20
CA TYR A 281 1.41 21.74 9.09
C TYR A 281 0.17 22.50 9.61
N ILE A 282 0.28 23.82 9.83
CA ILE A 282 -0.85 24.66 10.23
C ILE A 282 -1.79 24.91 9.05
N GLU A 283 -1.24 25.01 7.84
CA GLU A 283 -2.00 25.14 6.59
C GLU A 283 -2.80 23.87 6.31
N VAL A 284 -2.17 22.69 6.39
CA VAL A 284 -2.88 21.40 6.30
C VAL A 284 -3.94 21.27 7.39
N ALA A 285 -3.69 21.72 8.62
CA ALA A 285 -4.69 21.69 9.69
C ALA A 285 -5.86 22.66 9.45
N LYS A 286 -5.63 23.79 8.78
CA LYS A 286 -6.66 24.75 8.36
C LYS A 286 -7.44 24.25 7.16
N ASP A 287 -6.79 23.62 6.20
CA ASP A 287 -7.43 22.98 5.03
C ASP A 287 -8.31 21.82 5.49
N LEU A 288 -7.84 20.99 6.41
CA LEU A 288 -8.64 19.93 7.03
C LEU A 288 -9.81 20.46 7.88
N HIS A 289 -9.67 21.65 8.47
CA HIS A 289 -10.76 22.33 9.18
C HIS A 289 -11.81 22.90 8.20
N TRP A 290 -11.37 23.52 7.11
CA TRP A 290 -12.20 24.07 6.04
C TRP A 290 -12.95 22.99 5.24
N GLU A 291 -12.32 21.85 5.02
CA GLU A 291 -12.90 20.67 4.34
C GLU A 291 -13.80 19.82 5.27
N ARG A 292 -14.04 20.24 6.52
CA ARG A 292 -14.71 19.43 7.57
C ARG A 292 -14.08 18.03 7.78
N LYS A 293 -12.81 17.85 7.42
CA LYS A 293 -12.00 16.64 7.66
C LYS A 293 -11.30 16.65 9.03
N TRP A 294 -11.82 17.42 9.98
CA TRP A 294 -11.54 17.19 11.39
C TRP A 294 -12.09 15.82 11.77
N VAL A 295 -11.25 14.93 12.30
CA VAL A 295 -11.71 13.62 12.78
C VAL A 295 -12.64 13.87 13.94
N ASN A 296 -13.94 13.77 13.65
CA ASN A 296 -15.01 13.86 14.63
C ASN A 296 -14.75 12.85 15.75
N VAL A 297 -14.82 13.27 17.01
CA VAL A 297 -14.67 12.41 18.20
C VAL A 297 -15.71 11.28 18.23
N ASP A 298 -16.78 11.42 17.46
CA ASP A 298 -17.84 10.42 17.31
C ASP A 298 -17.53 9.33 16.27
N LYS A 299 -16.39 9.43 15.55
CA LYS A 299 -16.06 8.48 14.49
C LYS A 299 -15.54 7.17 15.12
N ARG A 300 -16.43 6.18 15.17
CA ARG A 300 -16.11 4.78 15.41
C ARG A 300 -15.39 4.21 14.19
N ILE A 301 -14.15 3.82 14.38
CA ILE A 301 -13.26 3.26 13.36
C ILE A 301 -13.19 1.76 13.62
N GLY A 302 -13.15 0.94 12.57
CA GLY A 302 -13.03 -0.51 12.67
C GLY A 302 -11.65 -0.97 13.17
N PRO A 303 -11.19 -2.18 12.82
CA PRO A 303 -9.99 -2.81 13.39
C PRO A 303 -8.71 -1.94 13.29
N VAL A 304 -7.65 -2.28 14.05
CA VAL A 304 -6.36 -1.52 14.07
C VAL A 304 -5.80 -1.25 12.67
N THR A 305 -6.06 -2.13 11.71
CA THR A 305 -5.69 -1.96 10.31
C THR A 305 -6.29 -0.69 9.69
N GLU A 306 -7.52 -0.33 10.03
CA GLU A 306 -8.18 0.89 9.54
C GLU A 306 -7.53 2.16 10.12
N LEU A 307 -7.03 2.13 11.36
CA LEU A 307 -6.28 3.24 11.97
C LEU A 307 -4.95 3.53 11.25
N ASN A 308 -4.34 2.50 10.67
CA ASN A 308 -3.08 2.60 9.92
C ASN A 308 -3.32 3.24 8.55
N VAL A 309 -4.36 2.79 7.85
CA VAL A 309 -4.76 3.30 6.54
C VAL A 309 -5.06 4.80 6.58
N ILE A 310 -5.75 5.27 7.61
CA ILE A 310 -6.07 6.69 7.79
C ILE A 310 -4.92 7.52 8.39
N GLY A 311 -3.79 6.89 8.70
CA GLY A 311 -2.60 7.55 9.27
C GLY A 311 -2.75 8.02 10.73
N LEU A 312 -3.82 7.65 11.43
CA LEU A 312 -3.97 7.99 12.86
C LEU A 312 -2.91 7.26 13.71
N HIS A 313 -2.61 6.00 13.37
CA HIS A 313 -1.64 5.17 14.07
C HIS A 313 -0.93 4.20 13.12
N ARG A 314 0.39 4.35 12.90
CA ARG A 314 1.12 3.61 11.85
C ARG A 314 1.61 2.21 12.25
N GLN A 315 1.45 1.82 13.51
CA GLN A 315 1.89 0.50 13.98
C GLN A 315 0.73 -0.50 13.89
N PHE A 316 0.97 -1.67 13.28
CA PHE A 316 -0.06 -2.70 13.11
C PHE A 316 -0.39 -3.46 14.39
N GLN A 317 0.60 -3.68 15.25
CA GLN A 317 0.44 -4.50 16.47
C GLN A 317 0.87 -3.78 17.74
N ASN A 318 1.79 -2.82 17.63
CA ASN A 318 2.29 -2.08 18.79
C ASN A 318 1.28 -1.00 19.17
N GLY A 319 1.06 -0.80 20.47
CA GLY A 319 0.16 0.25 20.95
C GLY A 319 0.78 1.64 20.98
N ILE A 320 2.07 1.81 20.66
CA ILE A 320 2.76 3.11 20.68
C ILE A 320 3.44 3.31 19.33
N ASP A 321 3.06 4.37 18.63
CA ASP A 321 3.73 4.84 17.42
C ASP A 321 4.61 6.04 17.77
N TYR A 322 5.74 6.15 17.06
CA TYR A 322 6.71 7.20 17.28
C TYR A 322 7.47 7.54 16.00
N MET A 323 8.12 8.69 16.01
CA MET A 323 8.98 9.15 14.92
C MET A 323 10.33 9.62 15.45
N MET A 324 11.31 9.71 14.57
CA MET A 324 12.61 10.31 14.87
C MET A 324 12.53 11.81 14.61
N LYS A 325 12.99 12.62 15.58
CA LYS A 325 13.28 14.04 15.41
C LYS A 325 14.74 14.26 15.78
N GLY A 326 15.60 14.35 14.77
CA GLY A 326 17.05 14.26 14.97
C GLY A 326 17.41 12.89 15.58
N LYS A 327 18.13 12.90 16.72
CA LYS A 327 18.52 11.68 17.45
C LYS A 327 17.46 11.20 18.45
N GLN A 328 16.36 11.94 18.64
CA GLN A 328 15.35 11.65 19.67
C GLN A 328 14.13 10.94 19.07
N LYS A 329 13.63 9.92 19.78
CA LYS A 329 12.33 9.29 19.48
C LYS A 329 11.23 10.07 20.19
N LEU A 330 10.19 10.46 19.47
CA LEU A 330 9.03 11.17 20.01
C LEU A 330 7.75 10.44 19.64
N ALA A 331 6.87 10.25 20.61
CA ALA A 331 5.61 9.53 20.43
C ALA A 331 4.66 10.37 19.58
N THR A 332 3.96 9.73 18.64
CA THR A 332 3.00 10.38 17.74
C THR A 332 1.57 9.98 18.08
N SER A 333 1.35 8.72 18.48
CA SER A 333 0.02 8.20 18.82
C SER A 333 0.10 6.96 19.69
N ILE A 334 -0.93 6.73 20.49
CA ILE A 334 -1.10 5.55 21.34
C ILE A 334 -2.48 4.90 21.17
N VAL A 335 -2.54 3.58 21.35
CA VAL A 335 -3.75 2.77 21.25
C VAL A 335 -4.01 2.03 22.57
N ALA A 336 -5.03 2.47 23.31
CA ALA A 336 -5.44 1.84 24.57
C ALA A 336 -6.50 0.75 24.31
N SER A 337 -6.07 -0.51 24.16
CA SER A 337 -6.94 -1.63 23.74
C SER A 337 -7.07 -2.76 24.78
N ARG A 338 -7.13 -2.45 26.08
CA ARG A 338 -7.30 -3.41 27.22
C ARG A 338 -6.26 -4.54 27.35
N ARG A 339 -5.25 -4.63 26.47
CA ARG A 339 -4.17 -5.64 26.58
C ARG A 339 -3.30 -5.41 27.81
N TYR A 340 -3.20 -4.15 28.21
CA TYR A 340 -2.57 -3.69 29.43
C TYR A 340 -3.63 -3.06 30.33
N ALA A 341 -3.36 -3.04 31.64
CA ALA A 341 -4.21 -2.44 32.67
C ALA A 341 -4.16 -0.90 32.61
N ASN A 342 -4.44 -0.34 31.44
CA ASN A 342 -4.64 1.09 31.24
C ASN A 342 -5.96 1.49 31.89
N TYR A 343 -6.01 2.66 32.52
CA TYR A 343 -7.23 3.17 33.15
C TYR A 343 -7.32 4.69 33.04
N MET A 344 -8.53 5.20 33.08
CA MET A 344 -8.79 6.64 33.15
C MET A 344 -8.73 7.06 34.62
N GLY A 345 -7.83 7.98 34.97
CA GLY A 345 -7.78 8.59 36.31
C GLY A 345 -8.88 9.64 36.49
N SER A 346 -9.25 10.31 35.40
CA SER A 346 -10.40 11.21 35.27
C SER A 346 -10.86 11.21 33.81
N PRO A 347 -11.97 11.87 33.43
CA PRO A 347 -12.39 11.94 32.02
C PRO A 347 -11.32 12.49 31.07
N GLU A 348 -10.41 13.33 31.56
CA GLU A 348 -9.37 13.98 30.76
C GLU A 348 -7.96 13.41 31.01
N VAL A 349 -7.82 12.46 31.93
CA VAL A 349 -6.52 11.90 32.32
C VAL A 349 -6.50 10.39 32.10
N LEU A 350 -5.63 9.95 31.19
CA LEU A 350 -5.36 8.53 30.93
C LEU A 350 -4.05 8.13 31.61
N VAL A 351 -4.08 7.04 32.37
CA VAL A 351 -2.87 6.35 32.80
C VAL A 351 -2.62 5.18 31.85
N TYR A 352 -1.58 5.32 31.04
CA TYR A 352 -1.19 4.36 30.01
C TYR A 352 0.02 3.54 30.46
N ILE A 353 -0.08 2.21 30.36
CA ILE A 353 1.00 1.30 30.70
C ILE A 353 1.90 1.10 29.48
N GLY A 354 3.21 1.20 29.70
CA GLY A 354 4.24 1.01 28.68
C GLY A 354 4.17 -0.38 28.02
N GLN A 355 4.87 -0.51 26.89
CA GLN A 355 4.97 -1.77 26.16
C GLN A 355 6.05 -2.70 26.71
N GLY A 356 5.90 -4.00 26.43
CA GLY A 356 6.85 -5.06 26.80
C GLY A 356 6.40 -5.91 27.98
N GLY A 357 6.92 -7.13 28.06
CA GLY A 357 6.85 -8.01 29.23
C GLY A 357 5.46 -8.47 29.69
N ASN A 358 4.41 -8.30 28.87
CA ASN A 358 3.04 -8.63 29.22
C ASN A 358 2.57 -9.92 28.50
N PRO A 359 2.20 -10.99 29.24
CA PRO A 359 1.71 -12.24 28.66
C PRO A 359 0.40 -12.11 27.88
N ARG A 360 -0.41 -11.07 28.16
CA ARG A 360 -1.65 -10.81 27.40
C ARG A 360 -1.38 -10.21 26.02
N ALA A 361 -0.18 -9.69 25.80
CA ALA A 361 0.24 -9.13 24.52
C ALA A 361 1.05 -10.11 23.65
N GLY A 362 1.46 -11.28 24.18
CA GLY A 362 2.15 -12.35 23.46
C GLY A 362 2.39 -13.60 24.32
N LYS A 363 2.72 -14.76 23.72
CA LYS A 363 2.96 -16.03 24.43
C LYS A 363 4.35 -16.07 25.10
N SER A 364 4.60 -15.20 26.07
CA SER A 364 5.87 -15.16 26.81
C SER A 364 5.66 -14.91 28.30
N GLU A 365 6.61 -15.37 29.10
CA GLU A 365 6.61 -15.12 30.55
C GLU A 365 6.63 -13.62 30.86
N PRO A 366 5.99 -13.20 31.97
CA PRO A 366 6.06 -11.82 32.42
C PRO A 366 7.52 -11.37 32.64
N LYS A 367 7.90 -10.22 32.10
CA LYS A 367 9.24 -9.64 32.26
C LYS A 367 9.15 -8.17 32.64
N ASP A 368 10.20 -7.67 33.30
CA ASP A 368 10.33 -6.24 33.56
C ASP A 368 10.41 -5.47 32.24
N GLN A 369 9.67 -4.38 32.16
CA GLN A 369 9.69 -3.49 31.01
C GLN A 369 11.02 -2.74 30.94
N LYS A 370 11.44 -2.47 29.70
CA LYS A 370 12.63 -1.68 29.40
C LYS A 370 12.26 -0.30 28.90
N LEU A 371 13.06 0.70 29.26
CA LEU A 371 12.90 2.06 28.79
C LEU A 371 13.49 2.22 27.38
N GLU A 372 12.86 1.57 26.41
CA GLU A 372 13.29 1.52 25.02
C GLU A 372 12.09 1.66 24.08
N ARG A 373 12.35 1.79 22.77
CA ARG A 373 11.31 1.84 21.72
C ARG A 373 10.20 2.86 22.07
N GLY A 374 8.94 2.43 22.16
CA GLY A 374 7.79 3.27 22.48
C GLY A 374 7.83 3.86 23.89
N ASN A 375 8.37 3.14 24.88
CA ASN A 375 8.48 3.66 26.25
C ASN A 375 9.46 4.83 26.32
N LEU A 376 10.59 4.70 25.61
CA LEU A 376 11.55 5.80 25.47
C LEU A 376 10.93 6.97 24.71
N ALA A 377 10.13 6.70 23.67
CA ALA A 377 9.46 7.75 22.91
C ALA A 377 8.45 8.53 23.75
N LEU A 378 7.65 7.86 24.58
CA LEU A 378 6.71 8.53 25.50
C LEU A 378 7.46 9.33 26.57
N LYS A 379 8.53 8.78 27.17
CA LYS A 379 9.38 9.53 28.10
C LYS A 379 9.92 10.81 27.48
N ASN A 380 10.52 10.71 26.29
CA ASN A 380 11.06 11.87 25.59
C ASN A 380 9.99 12.91 25.25
N SER A 381 8.74 12.46 25.04
CA SER A 381 7.61 13.33 24.73
C SER A 381 7.15 14.14 25.94
N THR A 382 7.43 13.67 27.17
CA THR A 382 7.22 14.43 28.41
C THR A 382 8.05 15.71 28.41
N GLU A 383 9.37 15.58 28.19
CA GLU A 383 10.28 16.73 28.17
C GLU A 383 10.04 17.63 26.96
N ALA A 384 9.70 17.04 25.81
CA ALA A 384 9.48 17.78 24.57
C ALA A 384 8.10 18.45 24.48
N GLY A 385 7.17 18.13 25.39
CA GLY A 385 5.80 18.63 25.37
C GLY A 385 5.04 18.30 24.08
N THR A 386 5.39 17.22 23.39
CA THR A 386 4.79 16.90 22.09
C THR A 386 3.42 16.27 22.25
N HIS A 387 2.49 16.69 21.40
CA HIS A 387 1.14 16.15 21.36
C HIS A 387 1.13 14.69 20.88
N VAL A 388 0.40 13.85 21.61
CA VAL A 388 0.20 12.43 21.32
C VAL A 388 -1.28 12.19 21.06
N ARG A 389 -1.60 11.57 19.91
CA ARG A 389 -2.98 11.16 19.60
C ARG A 389 -3.39 9.95 20.45
N LEU A 390 -4.56 9.99 21.07
CA LEU A 390 -5.15 8.86 21.79
C LEU A 390 -6.23 8.17 20.97
N ILE A 391 -6.11 6.85 20.82
CA ILE A 391 -7.16 5.99 20.28
C ILE A 391 -7.53 4.93 21.33
N ARG A 392 -8.82 4.86 21.71
CA ARG A 392 -9.34 3.82 22.61
C ARG A 392 -9.94 2.66 21.84
N GLY A 393 -9.63 1.42 22.22
CA GLY A 393 -10.30 0.23 21.73
C GLY A 393 -11.47 -0.15 22.65
N ILE A 394 -12.68 -0.17 22.09
CA ILE A 394 -13.94 -0.57 22.72
C ILE A 394 -14.33 -1.94 22.16
N GLU A 395 -14.86 -2.83 23.01
CA GLU A 395 -15.42 -4.10 22.56
C GLU A 395 -16.75 -3.86 21.83
N GLY A 396 -16.92 -4.48 20.67
CA GLY A 396 -18.22 -4.54 19.97
C GLY A 396 -19.21 -5.44 20.72
N SER A 397 -20.45 -5.56 20.21
CA SER A 397 -21.48 -6.43 20.80
C SER A 397 -21.00 -7.89 20.85
N GLU A 398 -21.46 -8.69 21.81
CA GLU A 398 -21.04 -10.09 22.02
C GLU A 398 -21.09 -10.97 20.75
N ALA A 399 -21.96 -10.66 19.79
CA ALA A 399 -22.10 -11.37 18.53
C ALA A 399 -20.91 -11.21 17.56
N SER A 400 -20.09 -10.17 17.70
CA SER A 400 -18.87 -9.99 16.90
C SER A 400 -17.70 -9.63 17.80
N LYS A 401 -16.66 -10.47 17.82
CA LYS A 401 -15.38 -10.18 18.50
C LYS A 401 -14.61 -9.00 17.87
N ASN A 402 -15.27 -8.16 17.07
CA ASN A 402 -14.66 -7.01 16.43
C ASN A 402 -14.52 -5.87 17.43
N ARG A 403 -13.31 -5.32 17.50
CA ARG A 403 -13.00 -4.14 18.30
C ARG A 403 -13.27 -2.89 17.50
N ILE A 404 -13.97 -1.95 18.10
CA ILE A 404 -14.20 -0.62 17.56
C ILE A 404 -13.18 0.31 18.20
N TYR A 405 -12.50 1.12 17.39
CA TYR A 405 -11.53 2.09 17.85
C TYR A 405 -12.11 3.50 17.75
N VAL A 406 -11.96 4.28 18.82
CA VAL A 406 -12.46 5.66 18.92
C VAL A 406 -11.29 6.60 19.12
N TYR A 407 -11.22 7.64 18.30
CA TYR A 407 -10.22 8.69 18.45
C TYR A 407 -10.68 9.72 19.48
N ASP A 408 -9.97 9.80 20.60
CA ASP A 408 -10.33 10.65 21.75
C ASP A 408 -9.71 12.06 21.68
N GLY A 409 -8.81 12.29 20.72
CA GLY A 409 -8.13 13.56 20.53
C GLY A 409 -6.65 13.54 20.93
N LEU A 410 -6.14 14.72 21.20
CA LEU A 410 -4.75 15.01 21.51
C LEU A 410 -4.52 15.13 23.01
N TYR A 411 -3.42 14.54 23.45
CA TYR A 411 -2.96 14.52 24.82
C TYR A 411 -1.50 14.97 24.91
N VAL A 412 -1.08 15.44 26.07
CA VAL A 412 0.32 15.63 26.43
C VAL A 412 0.71 14.60 27.48
N VAL A 413 1.95 14.11 27.43
CA VAL A 413 2.47 13.22 28.48
C VAL A 413 2.97 14.11 29.62
N ASP A 414 2.29 14.09 30.76
CA ASP A 414 2.60 14.95 31.90
C ASP A 414 3.78 14.42 32.72
N LYS A 415 3.73 13.13 33.05
CA LYS A 415 4.78 12.46 33.84
C LYS A 415 4.80 10.96 33.58
N PHE A 416 5.86 10.31 34.04
CA PHE A 416 5.96 8.86 34.03
C PHE A 416 6.54 8.33 35.35
N THR A 417 6.11 7.13 35.74
CA THR A 417 6.63 6.39 36.90
C THR A 417 6.99 4.96 36.51
N GLN A 418 7.75 4.26 37.37
CA GLN A 418 8.03 2.84 37.23
C GLN A 418 7.63 2.12 38.51
N GLU A 419 6.74 1.13 38.39
CA GLU A 419 6.12 0.44 39.53
C GLU A 419 5.92 -1.04 39.22
N ARG A 420 5.61 -1.86 40.23
CA ARG A 420 5.21 -3.25 39.99
C ARG A 420 3.77 -3.32 39.46
N GLY A 421 3.59 -3.96 38.31
CA GLY A 421 2.29 -4.20 37.69
C GLY A 421 1.60 -5.47 38.18
N GLU A 422 0.46 -5.80 37.55
CA GLU A 422 -0.41 -6.95 37.89
C GLU A 422 0.33 -8.29 37.97
N PHE A 423 1.37 -8.49 37.17
CA PHE A 423 2.18 -9.71 37.15
C PHE A 423 3.43 -9.65 38.03
N GLY A 424 3.51 -8.68 38.96
CA GLY A 424 4.63 -8.51 39.88
C GLY A 424 5.94 -8.02 39.24
N LYS A 425 5.93 -7.69 37.95
CA LYS A 425 7.08 -7.16 37.18
C LYS A 425 7.04 -5.64 37.08
N LEU A 426 8.20 -5.02 36.90
CA LEU A 426 8.31 -3.57 36.71
C LEU A 426 7.65 -3.16 35.40
N VAL A 427 6.76 -2.17 35.46
CA VAL A 427 6.08 -1.55 34.31
C VAL A 427 6.25 -0.04 34.36
N PHE A 428 6.32 0.60 33.19
CA PHE A 428 6.25 2.06 33.11
C PHE A 428 4.80 2.50 33.04
N LYS A 429 4.44 3.52 33.83
CA LYS A 429 3.14 4.21 33.75
C LYS A 429 3.37 5.61 33.21
N PHE A 430 2.57 6.01 32.24
CA PHE A 430 2.59 7.35 31.65
C PHE A 430 1.24 8.01 31.93
N GLU A 431 1.24 9.17 32.56
CA GLU A 431 0.04 9.97 32.76
C GLU A 431 -0.10 10.93 31.58
N LEU A 432 -1.22 10.82 30.85
CA LEU A 432 -1.52 11.64 29.70
C LEU A 432 -2.72 12.53 29.99
N ILE A 433 -2.55 13.83 29.80
CA ILE A 433 -3.58 14.85 30.03
C ILE A 433 -4.12 15.33 28.70
N ARG A 434 -5.44 15.34 28.56
CA ARG A 434 -6.13 15.81 27.36
C ARG A 434 -5.93 17.32 27.19
N ILE A 435 -5.62 17.75 25.98
CA ILE A 435 -5.47 19.17 25.69
C ILE A 435 -6.85 19.86 25.75
N PRO A 436 -6.98 21.01 26.43
CA PRO A 436 -8.25 21.72 26.53
C PRO A 436 -8.72 22.28 25.18
N GLY A 437 -10.03 22.56 25.08
CA GLY A 437 -10.64 23.15 23.88
C GLY A 437 -11.00 22.16 22.77
N GLN A 438 -10.78 20.86 22.99
CA GLN A 438 -11.25 19.81 22.09
C GLN A 438 -12.73 19.45 22.38
N PRO A 439 -13.47 18.92 21.38
CA PRO A 439 -14.84 18.42 21.58
C PRO A 439 -14.93 17.47 22.78
N LYS A 440 -16.08 17.45 23.48
CA LYS A 440 -16.29 16.55 24.61
C LYS A 440 -16.14 15.09 24.17
N LEU A 441 -15.59 14.25 25.04
CA LEU A 441 -15.46 12.83 24.76
C LEU A 441 -16.84 12.18 24.63
N ALA A 442 -17.02 11.40 23.57
CA ALA A 442 -18.20 10.54 23.42
C ALA A 442 -18.19 9.47 24.52
N THR A 443 -19.30 9.36 25.23
CA THR A 443 -19.48 8.47 26.39
C THR A 443 -19.72 7.03 25.96
#